data_AF-A0A944TNZ8-F1
#
_entry.id   AF-A0A944TNZ8-F1
#
_cell.length_a   1.000
_cell.length_b   1.000
_cell.length_c   1.000
_cell.angle_alpha   90.00
_cell.angle_beta   90.00
_cell.angle_gamma   90.00
#
_symmetry.space_group_name_H-M   'P 1'
#
loop_
_entity.id
_entity.type
_entity.pdbx_description
1 polymer ?
#
loop_
_entity_poly.entity_id
_entity_poly.type
_entity_poly.pdbx_seq_one_letter_code
_entity_poly.pdbx_strand_id
1 'polypeptide(L)'
;MLKISLLALFIAFIPSSWAAETCSRVAIINYQEVLIDTNTTQKGEGLRYHLEKDPKALGYLDRYQEGNGIRWQNAVLGTAGTGLILGGLISNGSKKNKQNLLIGGVTLILINFLASRTLDTSNETNLINAVEEYNKRNLPRIYFNPIENERGPSSDFEFSLSKGWNF
;
A
#
# COMPACT_ATOMS: atom_id res chain seq x y z
N MET A 1 27.92 0.88 32.56
CA MET A 1 28.00 2.15 31.80
C MET A 1 28.16 1.93 30.29
N LEU A 2 29.04 1.04 29.83
CA LEU A 2 29.24 0.74 28.39
C LEU A 2 27.95 0.35 27.62
N LYS A 3 27.02 -0.36 28.26
CA LYS A 3 25.75 -0.81 27.65
C LYS A 3 24.75 0.34 27.36
N ILE A 4 24.75 1.38 28.19
CA ILE A 4 23.86 2.55 28.02
C ILE A 4 24.40 3.46 26.90
N SER A 5 25.73 3.56 26.79
CA SER A 5 26.39 4.32 25.73
C SER A 5 26.14 3.72 24.34
N LEU A 6 26.02 2.39 24.24
CA LEU A 6 25.78 1.69 22.97
C LEU A 6 24.32 1.84 22.50
N LEU A 7 23.37 1.88 23.43
CA LEU A 7 21.96 2.15 23.15
C LEU A 7 21.76 3.61 22.68
N ALA A 8 22.45 4.57 23.30
CA ALA A 8 22.41 5.97 22.90
C ALA A 8 23.01 6.19 21.50
N LEU A 9 24.05 5.44 21.13
CA LEU A 9 24.65 5.50 19.80
C LEU A 9 23.72 4.95 18.70
N PHE A 10 22.90 3.94 19.02
CA PHE A 10 21.94 3.36 18.06
C PHE A 10 20.76 4.30 17.76
N ILE A 11 20.34 5.10 18.75
CA ILE A 11 19.28 6.10 18.59
C ILE A 11 19.78 7.33 17.80
N ALA A 12 21.07 7.65 17.89
CA ALA A 12 21.66 8.77 17.17
C ALA A 12 21.84 8.52 15.65
N PHE A 13 21.72 7.27 15.19
CA PHE A 13 21.83 6.90 13.77
C PHE A 13 20.48 6.74 13.07
N ILE A 14 19.36 7.15 13.70
CA ILE A 14 18.07 7.14 13.02
C ILE A 14 18.13 8.21 11.92
N PRO A 15 18.07 7.83 10.62
CA PRO A 15 18.08 8.80 9.55
C PRO A 15 16.87 9.73 9.70
N SER A 16 17.08 11.02 9.49
CA SER A 16 16.01 12.01 9.35
C SER A 16 15.05 11.51 8.28
N SER A 17 13.83 11.15 8.64
CA SER A 17 12.80 10.72 7.69
C SER A 17 12.47 11.89 6.79
N TRP A 18 12.92 11.84 5.54
CA TRP A 18 12.39 12.70 4.49
C TRP A 18 10.97 12.23 4.27
N ALA A 19 9.98 13.08 4.59
CA ALA A 19 8.60 12.82 4.23
C ALA A 19 8.57 12.79 2.70
N ALA A 20 8.66 11.59 2.13
CA ALA A 20 8.41 11.37 0.73
C ALA A 20 7.05 12.00 0.44
N GLU A 21 6.99 12.86 -0.58
CA GLU A 21 5.73 13.35 -1.12
C GLU A 21 4.82 12.13 -1.25
N THR A 22 3.80 12.06 -0.40
CA THR A 22 2.81 11.01 -0.49
C THR A 22 2.19 11.21 -1.86
N CYS A 23 2.39 10.26 -2.77
CA CYS A 23 1.73 10.22 -4.07
C CYS A 23 0.22 10.15 -3.82
N SER A 24 -0.36 11.29 -3.47
CA SER A 24 -1.74 11.44 -3.12
C SER A 24 -2.49 11.70 -4.40
N ARG A 25 -3.58 10.95 -4.58
CA ARG A 25 -4.39 11.05 -5.78
C ARG A 25 -5.12 12.38 -5.78
N VAL A 26 -5.15 13.04 -6.93
CA VAL A 26 -5.85 14.31 -7.14
C VAL A 26 -7.02 14.11 -8.10
N ALA A 27 -8.16 14.72 -7.79
CA ALA A 27 -9.30 14.82 -8.68
C ALA A 27 -9.48 16.27 -9.13
N ILE A 28 -9.91 16.46 -10.36
CA ILE A 28 -10.32 17.76 -10.90
C ILE A 28 -11.84 17.86 -10.79
N ILE A 29 -12.30 18.84 -10.02
CA ILE A 29 -13.71 19.15 -9.83
C ILE A 29 -13.89 20.62 -10.18
N ASN A 30 -14.64 20.92 -11.25
CA ASN A 30 -14.86 22.30 -11.69
C ASN A 30 -13.56 23.11 -11.88
N TYR A 31 -12.57 22.53 -12.57
CA TYR A 31 -11.24 23.14 -12.80
C TYR A 31 -10.40 23.39 -11.53
N GLN A 32 -10.80 22.84 -10.38
CA GLN A 32 -10.02 22.87 -9.15
C GLN A 32 -9.48 21.47 -8.84
N GLU A 33 -8.21 21.41 -8.45
CA GLU A 33 -7.58 20.20 -7.95
C GLU A 33 -7.96 19.96 -6.49
N VAL A 34 -8.53 18.79 -6.23
CA VAL A 34 -8.96 18.34 -4.91
C VAL A 34 -8.15 17.09 -4.56
N LEU A 35 -7.48 17.15 -3.42
CA LEU A 35 -6.74 16.02 -2.88
C LEU A 35 -7.71 14.93 -2.41
N ILE A 36 -7.69 13.77 -3.05
CA ILE A 36 -8.60 12.66 -2.76
C ILE A 36 -8.14 11.91 -1.51
N ASP A 37 -6.83 11.67 -1.42
CA ASP A 37 -6.24 10.86 -0.36
C ASP A 37 -5.48 11.77 0.62
N THR A 38 -6.13 12.14 1.72
CA THR A 38 -5.53 13.04 2.72
C THR A 38 -4.43 12.35 3.54
N ASN A 39 -4.56 11.04 3.75
CA ASN A 39 -3.58 10.19 4.41
C ASN A 39 -3.74 8.74 3.93
N THR A 40 -2.74 7.90 4.21
CA THR A 40 -2.76 6.44 3.97
C THR A 40 -3.95 5.72 4.62
N THR A 41 -4.49 6.24 5.73
CA THR A 41 -5.66 5.70 6.45
C THR A 41 -6.98 6.34 6.05
N GLN A 42 -6.96 7.47 5.36
CA GLN A 42 -8.14 8.26 4.97
C GLN A 42 -8.16 8.46 3.44
N LYS A 43 -8.07 7.34 2.73
CA LYS A 43 -8.17 7.33 1.27
C LYS A 43 -9.59 7.68 0.82
N GLY A 44 -9.72 8.44 -0.26
CA GLY A 44 -11.03 8.82 -0.80
C GLY A 44 -11.76 9.93 -0.03
N GLU A 45 -11.28 10.36 1.13
CA GLU A 45 -12.00 11.29 2.01
C GLU A 45 -12.24 12.66 1.34
N GLY A 46 -11.32 13.11 0.48
CA GLY A 46 -11.49 14.38 -0.24
C GLY A 46 -12.68 14.41 -1.20
N LEU A 47 -13.21 13.25 -1.61
CA LEU A 47 -14.39 13.17 -2.47
C LEU A 47 -15.70 13.08 -1.67
N ARG A 48 -15.66 12.80 -0.37
CA ARG A 48 -16.84 12.50 0.43
C ARG A 48 -17.88 13.61 0.35
N TYR A 49 -17.49 14.85 0.61
CA TYR A 49 -18.36 16.02 0.55
C TYR A 49 -19.05 16.19 -0.83
N HIS A 50 -18.37 15.82 -1.92
CA HIS A 50 -18.94 15.89 -3.25
C HIS A 50 -19.92 14.75 -3.53
N LEU A 51 -19.57 13.53 -3.10
CA LEU A 51 -20.32 12.31 -3.35
C LEU A 51 -21.51 12.13 -2.41
N GLU A 52 -21.55 12.79 -1.25
CA GLU A 52 -22.68 12.77 -0.30
C GLU A 52 -24.03 13.20 -0.93
N LYS A 53 -23.98 13.94 -2.05
CA LYS A 53 -25.16 14.35 -2.81
C LYS A 53 -25.86 13.18 -3.51
N ASP A 54 -25.17 12.07 -3.74
CA ASP A 54 -25.72 10.86 -4.34
C ASP A 54 -25.49 9.64 -3.43
N PRO A 55 -26.56 9.06 -2.85
CA PRO A 55 -26.42 7.95 -1.90
C PRO A 55 -25.82 6.68 -2.55
N LYS A 56 -25.96 6.49 -3.87
CA LYS A 56 -25.34 5.34 -4.55
C LYS A 56 -23.83 5.55 -4.70
N ALA A 57 -23.42 6.76 -5.08
CA ALA A 57 -22.02 7.10 -5.20
C ALA A 57 -21.32 7.06 -3.83
N LEU A 58 -21.97 7.60 -2.79
CA LEU A 58 -21.47 7.53 -1.42
C LEU A 58 -21.29 6.07 -0.95
N GLY A 59 -22.26 5.19 -1.22
CA GLY A 59 -22.14 3.78 -0.84
C GLY A 59 -20.96 3.04 -1.48
N TYR A 60 -20.56 3.42 -2.70
CA TYR A 60 -19.32 2.90 -3.30
C TYR A 60 -18.07 3.48 -2.65
N LEU A 61 -18.07 4.77 -2.29
CA LEU A 61 -16.98 5.39 -1.56
C LEU A 61 -16.79 4.75 -0.18
N ASP A 62 -17.87 4.49 0.55
CA ASP A 62 -17.81 3.85 1.86
C ASP A 62 -17.18 2.46 1.77
N ARG A 63 -17.55 1.65 0.77
CA ARG A 63 -16.91 0.34 0.52
C ARG A 63 -15.42 0.47 0.19
N TYR A 64 -15.05 1.50 -0.58
CA TYR A 64 -13.64 1.80 -0.83
C TYR A 64 -12.89 2.11 0.46
N GLN A 65 -13.46 2.96 1.32
CA GLN A 65 -12.86 3.35 2.59
C GLN A 65 -12.75 2.17 3.57
N GLU A 66 -13.80 1.35 3.69
CA GLU A 66 -13.81 0.13 4.51
C GLU A 66 -12.73 -0.86 4.06
N GLY A 67 -12.58 -1.06 2.74
CA GLY A 67 -11.58 -1.95 2.17
C GLY A 67 -10.13 -1.48 2.40
N ASN A 68 -9.93 -0.17 2.59
CA ASN A 68 -8.64 0.45 2.86
C ASN A 68 -8.32 0.63 4.36
N GLY A 69 -9.24 0.25 5.26
CA GLY A 69 -9.04 0.33 6.71
C GLY A 69 -7.88 -0.53 7.21
N ILE A 70 -7.46 -0.34 8.46
CA ILE A 70 -6.33 -1.06 9.06
C ILE A 70 -6.60 -2.58 9.07
N ARG A 71 -5.94 -3.32 8.18
CA ARG A 71 -6.08 -4.79 8.05
C ARG A 71 -5.09 -5.48 8.98
N TRP A 72 -5.49 -5.65 10.23
CA TRP A 72 -4.65 -6.27 11.27
C TRP A 72 -4.17 -7.68 10.87
N GLN A 73 -4.93 -8.41 10.05
CA GLN A 73 -4.56 -9.75 9.58
C GLN A 73 -3.25 -9.72 8.77
N ASN A 74 -3.06 -8.70 7.95
CA ASN A 74 -1.85 -8.56 7.13
C ASN A 74 -0.64 -8.14 7.97
N ALA A 75 -0.87 -7.35 9.02
CA ALA A 75 0.18 -6.98 9.99
C ALA A 75 0.63 -8.18 10.83
N VAL A 76 -0.31 -9.05 11.24
CA VAL A 76 -0.01 -10.29 11.99
C VAL A 76 0.79 -11.26 11.13
N LEU A 77 0.41 -11.47 9.87
CA LEU A 77 1.16 -12.34 8.96
C LEU A 77 2.57 -11.78 8.71
N GLY A 78 2.71 -10.48 8.40
CA GLY A 78 4.04 -9.88 8.24
C GLY A 78 4.94 -10.09 9.47
N THR A 79 4.40 -9.85 10.66
CA THR A 79 5.11 -10.02 11.94
C THR A 79 5.47 -11.49 12.19
N ALA A 80 4.55 -12.42 11.93
CA ALA A 80 4.80 -13.85 12.05
C ALA A 80 5.90 -14.31 11.06
N GLY A 81 5.85 -13.83 9.82
CA GLY A 81 6.86 -14.13 8.80
C GLY A 81 8.25 -13.63 9.20
N THR A 82 8.36 -12.40 9.67
CA THR A 82 9.60 -11.85 10.23
C THR A 82 10.06 -12.64 11.46
N GLY A 83 9.14 -13.03 12.35
CA GLY A 83 9.42 -13.85 13.52
C GLY A 83 9.99 -15.23 13.15
N LEU A 84 9.45 -15.86 12.10
CA LEU A 84 9.98 -17.12 11.56
C LEU A 84 11.39 -16.95 10.99
N ILE A 85 11.65 -15.85 10.26
CA ILE A 85 12.98 -15.55 9.75
C ILE A 85 13.98 -15.38 10.91
N LEU A 86 13.66 -14.52 11.87
CA LEU A 86 14.51 -14.27 13.04
C LEU A 86 14.72 -15.56 13.85
N GLY A 87 13.64 -16.32 14.09
CA GLY A 87 13.67 -17.62 14.74
C GLY A 87 14.56 -18.63 14.01
N GLY A 88 14.51 -18.67 12.68
CA GLY A 88 15.41 -19.49 11.87
C GLY A 88 16.87 -19.07 11.97
N LEU A 89 17.16 -17.77 12.08
CA LEU A 89 18.52 -17.26 12.21
C LEU A 89 19.15 -17.57 13.57
N ILE A 90 18.39 -17.42 14.66
CA ILE A 90 18.87 -17.60 16.04
C ILE A 90 18.70 -19.03 16.58
N SER A 91 17.91 -19.87 15.89
CA SER A 91 17.70 -21.26 16.30
C SER A 91 18.98 -22.08 16.16
N ASN A 92 19.35 -22.74 17.25
CA ASN A 92 20.43 -23.74 17.30
C ASN A 92 19.97 -25.14 16.85
N GLY A 93 18.80 -25.24 16.21
CA GLY A 93 18.25 -26.49 15.70
C GLY A 93 18.97 -27.05 14.47
N SER A 94 18.47 -28.17 13.95
CA SER A 94 19.03 -28.79 12.74
C SER A 94 19.01 -27.84 11.53
N LYS A 95 19.98 -28.02 10.61
CA LYS A 95 20.07 -27.23 9.36
C LYS A 95 18.74 -27.23 8.58
N LYS A 96 18.02 -28.36 8.61
CA LYS A 96 16.70 -28.52 8.00
C LYS A 96 15.63 -27.66 8.67
N ASN A 97 15.57 -27.61 10.00
CA ASN A 97 14.61 -26.77 10.72
C ASN A 97 14.88 -25.28 10.50
N LYS A 98 16.15 -24.87 10.52
CA LYS A 98 16.56 -23.50 10.18
C LYS A 98 16.10 -23.09 8.79
N GLN A 99 16.36 -23.94 7.78
CA GLN A 99 15.96 -23.68 6.40
C GLN A 99 14.43 -23.61 6.24
N ASN A 100 13.68 -24.50 6.91
CA ASN A 100 12.22 -24.48 6.88
C ASN A 100 11.64 -23.20 7.49
N LEU A 101 12.19 -22.73 8.61
CA LEU A 101 11.76 -21.47 9.25
C LEU A 101 12.04 -20.25 8.36
N LEU A 102 13.21 -20.19 7.74
CA LEU A 102 13.58 -19.11 6.82
C LEU A 102 12.67 -19.10 5.57
N ILE A 103 12.52 -20.24 4.91
CA ILE A 103 11.66 -20.36 3.71
C ILE A 103 10.22 -20.04 4.07
N GLY A 104 9.70 -20.63 5.16
CA GLY A 104 8.34 -20.37 5.62
C GLY A 104 8.09 -18.90 5.93
N GLY A 105 9.04 -18.23 6.60
CA GLY A 105 8.93 -16.81 6.90
C GLY A 105 8.94 -15.92 5.65
N VAL A 106 9.86 -16.17 4.70
CA VAL A 106 9.90 -15.43 3.43
C VAL A 106 8.65 -15.65 2.60
N THR A 107 8.21 -16.89 2.44
CA THR A 107 6.99 -17.23 1.69
C THR A 107 5.77 -16.56 2.28
N LEU A 108 5.66 -16.52 3.61
CA LEU A 108 4.52 -15.91 4.29
C LEU A 108 4.49 -14.38 4.11
N ILE A 109 5.65 -13.71 4.11
CA ILE A 109 5.76 -12.29 3.74
C ILE A 109 5.32 -12.06 2.29
N LEU A 110 5.76 -12.89 1.35
CA LEU A 110 5.40 -12.76 -0.06
C LEU A 110 3.90 -12.94 -0.29
N ILE A 111 3.30 -13.97 0.32
CA ILE A 111 1.85 -14.21 0.23
C ILE A 111 1.09 -13.02 0.81
N ASN A 112 1.52 -12.52 1.96
CA ASN A 112 0.90 -11.35 2.61
C ASN A 112 0.97 -10.10 1.72
N PHE A 113 2.13 -9.85 1.10
CA PHE A 113 2.32 -8.74 0.17
C PHE A 113 1.41 -8.85 -1.05
N LEU A 114 1.40 -10.02 -1.71
CA LEU A 114 0.58 -10.25 -2.90
C LEU A 114 -0.90 -10.14 -2.58
N ALA A 115 -1.37 -10.77 -1.49
CA ALA A 115 -2.76 -10.70 -1.07
C ALA A 115 -3.18 -9.25 -0.78
N SER A 116 -2.34 -8.49 -0.07
CA SER A 116 -2.58 -7.06 0.19
C SER A 116 -2.73 -6.30 -1.13
N ARG A 117 -1.77 -6.46 -2.05
CA ARG A 117 -1.77 -5.75 -3.33
C ARG A 117 -2.97 -6.12 -4.20
N THR A 118 -3.34 -7.39 -4.27
CA THR A 118 -4.52 -7.85 -5.04
C THR A 118 -5.80 -7.25 -4.49
N LEU A 119 -5.95 -7.21 -3.17
CA LEU A 119 -7.15 -6.67 -2.54
C LEU A 119 -7.25 -5.15 -2.70
N ASP A 120 -6.14 -4.42 -2.57
CA ASP A 120 -6.10 -2.98 -2.82
C ASP A 120 -6.51 -2.66 -4.27
N THR A 121 -5.95 -3.39 -5.25
CA THR A 121 -6.32 -3.23 -6.67
C THR A 121 -7.78 -3.56 -6.92
N SER A 122 -8.31 -4.63 -6.31
CA SER A 122 -9.73 -4.98 -6.44
C SER A 122 -10.64 -3.94 -5.79
N ASN A 123 -10.19 -3.31 -4.70
CA ASN A 123 -10.96 -2.30 -4.00
C ASN A 123 -11.03 -0.97 -4.79
N GLU A 124 -10.01 -0.67 -5.61
CA GLU A 124 -9.95 0.52 -6.44
C GLU A 124 -11.16 0.67 -7.39
N THR A 125 -11.75 -0.46 -7.81
CA THR A 125 -12.99 -0.47 -8.59
C THR A 125 -14.15 0.24 -7.88
N ASN A 126 -14.21 0.18 -6.54
CA ASN A 126 -15.24 0.90 -5.78
C ASN A 126 -15.08 2.42 -5.92
N LEU A 127 -13.86 2.95 -5.91
CA LEU A 127 -13.64 4.39 -6.08
C LEU A 127 -14.03 4.87 -7.48
N ILE A 128 -13.68 4.09 -8.50
CA ILE A 128 -14.05 4.37 -9.89
C ILE A 128 -15.58 4.39 -10.04
N ASN A 129 -16.27 3.37 -9.51
CA ASN A 129 -17.73 3.29 -9.55
C ASN A 129 -18.40 4.45 -8.80
N ALA A 130 -17.83 4.89 -7.67
CA ALA A 130 -18.34 6.03 -6.92
C ALA A 130 -18.36 7.31 -7.78
N VAL A 131 -17.25 7.59 -8.46
CA VAL A 131 -17.13 8.75 -9.35
C VAL A 131 -18.02 8.61 -10.59
N GLU A 132 -18.09 7.41 -11.18
CA GLU A 132 -18.92 7.17 -12.37
C GLU A 132 -20.41 7.36 -12.08
N GLU A 133 -20.92 6.81 -10.96
CA GLU A 133 -22.32 6.98 -10.57
C GLU A 133 -22.68 8.43 -10.29
N TYR A 134 -21.82 9.17 -9.58
CA TYR A 134 -22.03 10.60 -9.37
C TYR A 134 -22.07 11.38 -10.70
N ASN A 135 -21.12 11.13 -11.60
CA ASN A 135 -21.01 11.82 -12.88
C ASN A 135 -22.17 11.55 -13.85
N LYS A 136 -22.92 10.45 -13.68
CA LYS A 136 -24.12 10.15 -14.48
C LYS A 136 -25.26 11.14 -14.23
N ARG A 137 -25.33 11.72 -13.03
CA ARG A 137 -26.52 12.46 -12.55
C ARG A 137 -26.21 13.86 -12.05
N ASN A 138 -24.96 14.15 -11.73
CA ASN A 138 -24.55 15.40 -11.09
C ASN A 138 -23.50 16.17 -11.90
N LEU A 139 -23.55 17.48 -11.73
CA LEU A 139 -22.52 18.43 -12.17
C LEU A 139 -22.04 19.20 -10.93
N PRO A 140 -20.77 19.65 -10.87
CA PRO A 140 -19.70 19.45 -11.86
C PRO A 140 -19.19 18.01 -11.87
N ARG A 141 -18.70 17.54 -13.04
CA ARG A 141 -18.11 16.20 -13.15
C ARG A 141 -16.75 16.15 -12.44
N ILE A 142 -16.48 14.99 -11.84
CA ILE A 142 -15.24 14.66 -11.16
C ILE A 142 -14.39 13.83 -12.12
N TYR A 143 -13.16 14.26 -12.36
CA TYR A 143 -12.19 13.52 -13.17
C TYR A 143 -10.98 13.20 -12.32
N PHE A 144 -10.46 11.97 -12.39
CA PHE A 144 -9.14 11.71 -11.82
C PHE A 144 -8.11 12.44 -12.67
N ASN A 145 -7.21 13.19 -12.04
CA ASN A 145 -6.07 13.73 -12.77
C ASN A 145 -5.26 12.53 -13.27
N PRO A 146 -4.96 12.38 -14.57
CA PRO A 146 -3.91 11.46 -14.96
C PRO A 146 -2.69 11.83 -14.12
N ILE A 147 -2.18 10.87 -13.36
CA ILE A 147 -0.83 11.00 -12.78
C ILE A 147 0.04 11.42 -13.96
N GLU A 148 0.73 12.56 -13.86
CA GLU A 148 1.67 13.03 -14.89
C GLU A 148 2.74 11.95 -15.13
N ASN A 149 2.41 10.97 -15.96
CA ASN A 149 3.33 10.03 -16.57
C ASN A 149 3.96 10.69 -17.82
N GLU A 150 4.30 11.97 -17.71
CA GLU A 150 5.12 12.71 -18.68
C GLU A 150 6.46 13.15 -18.05
N ARG A 151 7.08 12.24 -17.31
CA ARG A 151 8.50 12.34 -16.94
C ARG A 151 9.25 11.04 -17.18
N GLY A 152 9.46 10.70 -18.45
CA GLY A 152 10.57 9.85 -18.93
C GLY A 152 10.64 8.42 -18.36
N PRO A 153 11.51 7.56 -18.92
CA PRO A 153 11.61 6.17 -18.48
C PRO A 153 12.49 6.10 -17.21
N SER A 154 11.91 6.25 -16.03
CA SER A 154 12.59 5.93 -14.78
C SER A 154 12.17 4.56 -14.28
N SER A 155 12.82 3.54 -14.85
CA SER A 155 13.13 2.24 -14.24
C SER A 155 12.10 1.71 -13.24
N ASP A 156 10.99 1.20 -13.76
CA ASP A 156 10.26 0.15 -13.07
C ASP A 156 11.17 -1.06 -12.95
N PHE A 157 11.24 -1.63 -11.75
CA PHE A 157 11.99 -2.83 -11.44
C PHE A 157 11.31 -4.02 -12.13
N GLU A 158 11.58 -4.22 -13.41
CA GLU A 158 11.09 -5.33 -14.21
C GLU A 158 11.91 -6.59 -13.87
N PHE A 159 11.36 -7.47 -13.04
CA PHE A 159 11.93 -8.78 -12.80
C PHE A 159 11.66 -9.68 -14.01
N SER A 160 12.48 -9.50 -15.06
CA SER A 160 12.49 -10.38 -16.23
C SER A 160 13.26 -11.66 -15.89
N LEU A 161 12.54 -12.76 -15.71
CA LEU A 161 13.13 -14.11 -15.69
C LEU A 161 13.47 -14.52 -17.13
N SER A 162 14.63 -14.08 -17.63
CA SER A 162 15.17 -14.60 -18.89
C SER A 162 15.67 -16.02 -18.68
N LYS A 163 14.81 -16.99 -18.98
CA LYS A 163 15.19 -18.41 -19.04
C LYS A 163 15.84 -18.70 -20.39
N GLY A 164 17.17 -18.60 -20.44
CA GLY A 164 17.95 -19.04 -21.60
C GLY A 164 18.05 -20.57 -21.61
N TRP A 165 17.29 -21.22 -22.49
CA TRP A 165 17.55 -22.61 -22.86
C TRP A 165 18.47 -22.62 -24.07
N ASN A 166 19.64 -23.25 -23.96
CA ASN A 166 20.47 -23.62 -25.10
C ASN A 166 20.09 -25.05 -25.52
N PHE A 167 19.75 -25.22 -26.79
CA PHE A 167 19.64 -26.52 -27.46
C PHE A 167 21.01 -26.93 -28.01
#